data_AF-A0A7C5QEY5-F1
#
_entry.id   AF-A0A7C5QEY5-F1
#
_cell.length_a   1.000
_cell.length_b   1.000
_cell.length_c   1.000
_cell.angle_alpha   90.00
_cell.angle_beta   90.00
_cell.angle_gamma   90.00
#
_symmetry.space_group_name_H-M   'P 1'
#
loop_
_entity.id
_entity.type
_entity.pdbx_description
1 polymer ?
#
loop_
_entity_poly.entity_id
_entity_poly.type
_entity_poly.pdbx_seq_one_letter_code
_entity_poly.pdbx_strand_id
1 'polypeptide(L)'
;MFIEIRRNKAAFTLVEIMIVVAIIGLLAALAIPGFVKARKQSQGRRILNDARQMDAAIDQWALEKGKKDGDAVVTSEAATYLKGEWKDTDLLGNAYVISTVGSNQLKISAATKTALDGVGIDWGQF
;
A
#
# COMPACT_ATOMS: atom_id res chain seq x y z
N MET A 1 -4.23 -67.15 -8.99
CA MET A 1 -4.77 -66.64 -7.71
C MET A 1 -4.64 -65.13 -7.75
N PHE A 2 -5.73 -64.40 -7.98
CA PHE A 2 -5.72 -62.93 -8.04
C PHE A 2 -6.15 -62.39 -6.68
N ILE A 3 -5.34 -61.49 -6.11
CA ILE A 3 -5.63 -60.80 -4.85
C ILE A 3 -6.47 -59.56 -5.19
N GLU A 4 -7.73 -59.55 -4.78
CA GLU A 4 -8.56 -58.34 -4.83
C GLU A 4 -8.17 -57.38 -3.70
N ILE A 5 -7.61 -56.23 -4.07
CA ILE A 5 -7.34 -55.13 -3.16
C ILE A 5 -8.67 -54.44 -2.85
N ARG A 6 -9.27 -54.75 -1.69
CA ARG A 6 -10.44 -54.02 -1.18
C ARG A 6 -10.03 -52.59 -0.82
N ARG A 7 -10.27 -51.67 -1.75
CA ARG A 7 -10.05 -50.23 -1.57
C ARG A 7 -11.16 -49.69 -0.66
N ASN A 8 -10.86 -49.56 0.64
CA ASN A 8 -11.78 -49.03 1.62
C ASN A 8 -12.07 -47.56 1.27
N LYS A 9 -13.24 -47.26 0.71
CA LYS A 9 -13.67 -45.88 0.43
C LYS A 9 -14.11 -45.25 1.74
N ALA A 10 -13.18 -44.62 2.46
CA ALA A 10 -13.53 -43.72 3.56
C ALA A 10 -14.23 -42.49 2.95
N ALA A 11 -15.54 -42.39 3.12
CA ALA A 11 -16.29 -41.18 2.80
C ALA A 11 -16.35 -40.30 4.06
N PHE A 12 -16.05 -39.02 3.91
CA PHE A 12 -16.23 -38.04 4.97
C PHE A 12 -17.70 -37.98 5.40
N THR A 13 -17.95 -37.95 6.70
CA THR A 13 -19.30 -37.78 7.24
C THR A 13 -19.74 -36.32 7.07
N LEU A 14 -21.05 -36.09 6.95
CA LEU A 14 -21.60 -34.72 6.95
C LEU A 14 -21.22 -33.97 8.24
N VAL A 15 -21.20 -34.68 9.37
CA VAL A 15 -20.85 -34.11 10.68
C VAL A 15 -19.40 -33.62 10.72
N GLU A 16 -18.46 -34.37 10.15
CA GLU A 16 -17.05 -33.93 10.06
C GLU A 16 -16.92 -32.63 9.27
N ILE A 17 -17.58 -32.52 8.12
CA ILE A 17 -17.53 -31.29 7.32
C ILE A 17 -18.19 -30.11 8.06
N MET A 18 -19.28 -30.34 8.77
CA MET A 18 -19.96 -29.28 9.55
C MET A 18 -19.05 -28.68 10.64
N ILE A 19 -18.37 -29.52 11.42
CA ILE A 19 -17.48 -29.06 12.50
C ILE A 19 -16.27 -28.32 11.90
N VAL A 20 -15.70 -28.83 10.81
CA VAL A 20 -14.55 -28.21 10.15
C VAL A 20 -14.90 -26.81 9.64
N VAL A 21 -16.03 -26.66 8.94
CA VAL A 21 -16.46 -25.34 8.43
C VAL A 21 -16.79 -24.39 9.58
N ALA A 22 -17.37 -24.88 10.68
CA ALA A 22 -17.63 -24.06 11.87
C ALA A 22 -16.34 -23.51 12.49
N ILE A 23 -15.30 -24.33 12.65
CA ILE A 23 -14.02 -23.89 13.20
C ILE A 23 -13.31 -22.93 12.24
N ILE A 24 -13.28 -23.23 10.94
CA ILE A 24 -12.68 -22.34 9.93
C ILE A 24 -13.41 -20.98 9.93
N GLY A 25 -14.74 -20.98 10.02
CA GLY A 25 -15.54 -19.76 10.11
C GLY A 25 -15.19 -18.90 11.32
N LEU A 26 -15.03 -19.51 12.50
CA LEU A 26 -14.61 -18.80 13.71
C LEU A 26 -13.20 -18.18 13.57
N LEU A 27 -12.25 -18.96 13.07
CA LEU A 27 -10.87 -18.49 12.86
C LEU A 27 -10.82 -17.34 11.84
N ALA A 28 -11.56 -17.46 10.74
CA ALA A 28 -11.64 -16.42 9.72
C ALA A 28 -12.24 -15.12 10.28
N ALA A 29 -13.29 -15.20 11.10
CA ALA A 29 -13.94 -14.03 11.70
C ALA A 29 -12.97 -13.20 12.57
N LEU A 30 -12.05 -13.85 13.29
CA LEU A 30 -11.03 -13.18 14.09
C LEU A 30 -9.84 -12.67 13.25
N ALA A 31 -9.44 -13.42 12.22
CA ALA A 31 -8.24 -13.11 11.43
C ALA A 31 -8.44 -12.00 10.38
N ILE A 32 -9.59 -11.98 9.71
CA ILE A 32 -9.88 -11.03 8.62
C ILE A 32 -9.70 -9.55 9.01
N PRO A 33 -10.24 -9.04 10.13
CA PRO A 33 -10.09 -7.61 10.46
C PRO A 33 -8.63 -7.22 10.68
N GLY A 34 -7.84 -8.09 11.33
CA GLY A 34 -6.40 -7.89 11.51
C GLY A 34 -5.66 -7.86 10.18
N PHE A 35 -5.98 -8.78 9.27
CA PHE A 35 -5.38 -8.83 7.93
C PHE A 35 -5.70 -7.59 7.10
N VAL A 36 -6.96 -7.12 7.11
CA VAL A 36 -7.37 -5.90 6.40
C VAL A 36 -6.63 -4.68 6.93
N LYS A 37 -6.50 -4.54 8.26
CA LYS A 37 -5.74 -3.45 8.88
C LYS A 37 -4.26 -3.49 8.49
N ALA A 38 -3.62 -4.66 8.58
CA ALA A 38 -2.23 -4.84 8.23
C ALA A 38 -1.96 -4.51 6.74
N ARG A 39 -2.87 -4.92 5.85
CA ARG A 39 -2.80 -4.59 4.42
C ARG A 39 -2.86 -3.07 4.21
N LYS A 40 -3.87 -2.39 4.77
CA LYS A 40 -4.00 -0.93 4.67
C LYS A 40 -2.77 -0.20 5.23
N GLN A 41 -2.23 -0.65 6.36
CA GLN A 41 -1.01 -0.07 6.93
C GLN A 41 0.20 -0.21 6.00
N SER A 42 0.38 -1.39 5.39
CA SER A 42 1.44 -1.63 4.39
C SER A 42 1.28 -0.71 3.17
N GLN A 43 0.05 -0.58 2.66
CA GLN A 43 -0.27 0.33 1.55
C GLN A 43 0.11 1.77 1.89
N GLY A 44 -0.31 2.28 3.05
CA GLY A 44 0.00 3.65 3.47
C GLY A 44 1.49 3.90 3.68
N ARG A 45 2.21 2.97 4.31
CA ARG A 45 3.68 3.06 4.44
C ARG A 45 4.38 3.12 3.09
N ARG A 46 3.89 2.39 2.10
CA ARG A 46 4.43 2.42 0.74
C ARG A 46 4.19 3.77 0.08
N ILE A 47 2.96 4.28 0.13
CA ILE A 47 2.59 5.59 -0.44
C ILE A 47 3.41 6.72 0.19
N LEU A 48 3.60 6.68 1.52
CA LEU A 48 4.42 7.64 2.24
C LEU A 48 5.90 7.55 1.87
N ASN A 49 6.43 6.35 1.65
CA ASN A 49 7.81 6.17 1.20
C ASN A 49 7.98 6.70 -0.24
N ASP A 50 7.05 6.39 -1.13
CA ASP A 50 7.03 6.92 -2.49
C ASP A 50 7.02 8.47 -2.48
N ALA A 51 6.17 9.07 -1.63
CA ALA A 51 6.11 10.52 -1.44
C ALA A 51 7.46 11.10 -0.99
N ARG A 52 8.10 10.51 0.03
CA ARG A 52 9.41 10.98 0.55
C ARG A 52 10.53 10.87 -0.47
N GLN A 53 10.52 9.83 -1.31
CA GLN A 53 11.54 9.67 -2.35
C GLN A 53 11.37 10.72 -3.46
N MET A 54 10.13 11.01 -3.85
CA MET A 54 9.85 12.06 -4.83
C MET A 54 10.16 13.46 -4.28
N ASP A 55 9.84 13.71 -3.01
CA ASP A 55 10.17 14.94 -2.29
C ASP A 55 11.68 15.21 -2.28
N ALA A 56 12.48 14.20 -1.91
CA ALA A 56 13.94 14.29 -1.95
C ALA A 56 14.49 14.50 -3.38
N ALA A 57 13.84 13.93 -4.40
CA ALA A 57 14.22 14.14 -5.79
C ALA A 57 13.94 15.58 -6.25
N ILE A 58 12.82 16.18 -5.79
CA ILE A 58 12.52 17.60 -6.02
C ILE A 58 13.59 18.48 -5.36
N ASP A 59 13.97 18.19 -4.10
CA ASP A 59 15.01 18.94 -3.39
C ASP A 59 16.35 18.89 -4.11
N GLN A 60 16.74 17.70 -4.58
CA GLN A 60 18.01 17.53 -5.30
C GLN A 60 18.01 18.27 -6.64
N TRP A 61 16.91 18.19 -7.40
CA TRP A 61 16.74 18.95 -8.63
C TRP A 61 16.77 20.46 -8.39
N ALA A 62 16.06 20.93 -7.37
CA ALA A 62 15.98 22.33 -7.00
C ALA A 62 17.37 22.88 -6.64
N LEU A 63 18.14 22.12 -5.86
CA LEU A 63 19.50 22.47 -5.47
C LEU A 63 20.44 22.57 -6.69
N GLU A 64 20.40 21.59 -7.60
CA GLU A 64 21.27 21.59 -8.79
C GLU A 64 20.90 22.70 -9.78
N LYS A 65 19.61 22.99 -9.96
CA LYS A 65 19.12 24.03 -10.87
C LYS A 65 19.07 25.42 -10.26
N GLY A 66 19.47 25.58 -8.99
CA GLY A 66 19.44 26.86 -8.29
C GLY A 66 18.03 27.43 -8.11
N LYS A 67 17.02 26.56 -7.99
CA LYS A 67 15.63 26.94 -7.68
C LYS A 67 15.53 27.41 -6.24
N LYS A 68 14.58 28.30 -5.99
CA LYS A 68 14.30 28.90 -4.69
C LYS A 68 12.93 28.46 -4.20
N ASP A 69 12.70 28.62 -2.90
CA ASP A 69 11.39 28.41 -2.30
C ASP A 69 10.33 29.23 -3.04
N GLY A 70 9.21 28.59 -3.39
CA GLY A 70 8.14 29.20 -4.17
C GLY A 70 8.25 29.02 -5.69
N ASP A 71 9.38 28.52 -6.21
CA ASP A 71 9.49 28.19 -7.63
C ASP A 71 8.61 26.98 -7.98
N ALA A 72 8.07 26.98 -9.20
CA ALA A 72 7.29 25.87 -9.73
C ALA A 72 8.16 24.61 -9.90
N VAL A 73 7.68 23.48 -9.41
CA VAL A 73 8.33 22.18 -9.57
C VAL A 73 8.14 21.66 -10.99
N VAL A 74 9.24 21.31 -11.67
CA VAL A 74 9.20 20.69 -12.99
C VAL A 74 9.41 19.19 -12.83
N THR A 75 8.32 18.43 -12.77
CA THR A 75 8.34 16.99 -12.45
C THR A 75 9.12 16.15 -13.45
N SER A 76 9.12 16.51 -14.74
CA SER A 76 9.89 15.81 -15.77
C SER A 76 11.40 15.89 -15.54
N GLU A 77 11.88 16.99 -14.95
CA GLU A 77 13.27 17.15 -14.60
C GLU A 77 13.57 16.56 -13.22
N ALA A 78 12.70 16.76 -12.23
CA ALA A 78 12.86 16.16 -10.91
C ALA A 78 12.89 14.61 -10.97
N ALA A 79 12.15 14.02 -11.92
CA ALA A 79 12.14 12.58 -12.14
C ALA A 79 13.53 12.00 -12.47
N THR A 80 14.48 12.77 -13.03
CA THR A 80 15.83 12.25 -13.31
C THR A 80 16.69 12.03 -12.06
N TYR A 81 16.27 12.60 -10.93
CA TYR A 81 16.95 12.48 -9.64
C TYR A 81 16.36 11.35 -8.79
N LEU A 82 15.31 10.69 -9.28
CA LEU A 82 14.70 9.54 -8.64
C LEU A 82 15.31 8.25 -9.24
N LYS A 83 15.74 7.33 -8.38
CA LYS A 83 16.26 6.02 -8.83
C LYS A 83 15.16 5.11 -9.43
N GLY A 84 13.91 5.35 -9.05
CA GLY A 84 12.73 4.65 -9.57
C GLY A 84 11.92 5.50 -10.54
N GLU A 85 10.78 4.97 -10.96
CA GLU A 85 9.83 5.72 -11.79
C GLU A 85 9.11 6.78 -10.96
N TRP A 86 8.93 7.96 -11.57
CA TRP A 86 8.06 8.99 -11.02
C TRP A 86 6.61 8.49 -11.03
N LYS A 87 5.91 8.68 -9.92
CA LYS A 87 4.53 8.21 -9.75
C LYS A 87 3.61 9.41 -9.68
N ASP A 88 2.80 9.61 -10.72
CA ASP A 88 1.78 10.66 -10.72
C ASP A 88 0.62 10.31 -9.77
N THR A 89 0.34 9.02 -9.60
CA THR A 89 -0.70 8.51 -8.72
C THR A 89 -0.16 7.55 -7.68
N ASP A 90 -0.81 7.53 -6.53
CA ASP A 90 -0.53 6.58 -5.47
C ASP A 90 -1.06 5.17 -5.78
N LEU A 91 -0.88 4.25 -4.84
CA LEU A 91 -1.35 2.87 -4.97
C LEU A 91 -2.88 2.73 -5.07
N LEU A 92 -3.63 3.72 -4.59
CA LEU A 92 -5.09 3.74 -4.63
C LEU A 92 -5.63 4.45 -5.89
N GLY A 93 -4.73 4.94 -6.76
CA GLY A 93 -5.06 5.65 -7.99
C GLY A 93 -5.32 7.15 -7.80
N ASN A 94 -5.07 7.70 -6.61
CA ASN A 94 -5.23 9.13 -6.37
C ASN A 94 -3.94 9.88 -6.73
N ALA A 95 -4.06 11.04 -7.37
CA ALA A 95 -2.90 11.83 -7.76
C ALA A 95 -2.14 12.39 -6.54
N TYR A 96 -0.81 12.43 -6.64
CA TYR A 96 0.02 13.24 -5.74
C TYR A 96 -0.16 14.71 -6.08
N VAL A 97 -0.30 15.55 -5.06
CA VAL A 97 -0.48 17.00 -5.24
C VAL A 97 0.88 17.65 -5.09
N ILE A 98 1.34 18.28 -6.17
CA ILE A 98 2.65 18.92 -6.24
C ILE A 98 2.44 20.44 -6.21
N SER A 99 3.19 21.14 -5.38
CA SER A 99 3.14 22.59 -5.25
C SER A 99 4.45 23.22 -5.72
N THR A 100 5.03 24.08 -4.89
CA THR A 100 6.26 24.81 -5.15
C THR A 100 7.39 24.25 -4.29
N VAL A 101 8.62 24.43 -4.76
CA VAL A 101 9.84 24.07 -4.02
C VAL A 101 9.82 24.69 -2.62
N GLY A 102 10.31 23.94 -1.62
CA GLY A 102 10.59 24.44 -0.26
C GLY A 102 9.39 24.60 0.68
N SER A 103 8.15 24.39 0.23
CA SER A 103 6.95 24.48 1.09
C SER A 103 5.93 23.40 0.77
N ASN A 104 5.95 22.31 1.55
CA ASN A 104 5.13 21.10 1.36
C ASN A 104 4.95 20.76 -0.13
N GLN A 105 6.08 20.69 -0.84
CA GLN A 105 6.18 20.55 -2.29
C GLN A 105 5.47 19.32 -2.84
N LEU A 106 5.30 18.30 -1.99
CA LEU A 106 4.56 17.09 -2.31
C LEU A 106 3.57 16.75 -1.20
N LYS A 107 2.31 16.51 -1.59
CA LYS A 107 1.23 16.13 -0.68
C LYS A 107 0.52 14.88 -1.17
N ILE A 108 0.11 14.06 -0.22
CA ILE A 108 -0.74 12.90 -0.42
C ILE A 108 -2.19 13.36 -0.41
N SER A 109 -2.98 12.86 -1.37
CA SER A 109 -4.38 13.25 -1.52
C SER A 109 -5.19 13.02 -0.24
N ALA A 110 -6.16 13.90 0.03
CA ALA A 110 -7.06 13.73 1.17
C ALA A 110 -7.86 12.42 1.07
N ALA A 111 -8.26 12.02 -0.15
CA ALA A 111 -8.97 10.76 -0.40
C ALA A 111 -8.16 9.54 0.05
N THR A 112 -6.85 9.54 -0.18
CA THR A 112 -5.93 8.48 0.27
C THR A 112 -5.86 8.42 1.79
N LYS A 113 -5.74 9.58 2.44
CA LYS A 113 -5.68 9.67 3.90
C LYS A 113 -6.97 9.15 4.53
N THR A 114 -8.13 9.51 3.97
CA THR A 114 -9.44 8.99 4.41
C THR A 114 -9.58 7.49 4.16
N ALA A 115 -9.14 6.98 3.01
CA ALA A 115 -9.24 5.55 2.68
C ALA A 115 -8.40 4.65 3.61
N LEU A 116 -7.29 5.19 4.11
CA LEU A 116 -6.34 4.53 4.99
C LEU A 116 -6.44 5.00 6.45
N ASP A 117 -7.56 5.62 6.83
CA ASP A 117 -7.78 6.05 8.21
C ASP A 117 -7.91 4.85 9.17
N GLY A 118 -7.63 5.08 10.45
CA GLY A 118 -7.74 4.09 11.52
C GLY A 118 -6.62 3.03 11.56
N VAL A 119 -5.60 3.13 10.70
CA VAL A 119 -4.48 2.16 10.65
C VAL A 119 -3.16 2.71 11.18
N GLY A 120 -3.19 3.89 11.81
CA GLY A 120 -2.05 4.46 12.56
C GLY A 120 -0.88 4.88 11.66
N ILE A 121 -1.17 5.45 10.50
CA ILE A 121 -0.15 6.05 9.62
C ILE A 121 0.04 7.50 10.06
N ASP A 122 1.28 7.87 10.37
CA ASP A 122 1.68 9.26 10.54
C ASP A 122 2.13 9.83 9.18
N TRP A 123 1.35 10.76 8.66
CA TRP A 123 1.59 11.38 7.35
C TRP A 123 2.61 12.52 7.42
N GLY A 124 2.88 13.08 8.61
CA GLY A 124 3.74 14.23 8.76
C GLY A 124 3.30 15.42 7.89
N GLN A 125 4.22 15.95 7.08
CA GLN A 125 3.98 17.09 6.18
C GLN A 125 3.38 16.73 4.82
N PHE A 126 3.30 15.44 4.50
CA PHE A 126 2.78 14.89 3.24
C PHE A 126 1.27 14.72 3.31
#